data_AF-R9LW41-F1
#
_entry.id   AF-R9LW41-F1
#
_cell.length_a   1.000
_cell.length_b   1.000
_cell.length_c   1.000
_cell.angle_alpha   90.00
_cell.angle_beta   90.00
_cell.angle_gamma   90.00
#
_symmetry.space_group_name_H-M   'P 1'
#
loop_
_entity.id
_entity.type
_entity.pdbx_description
1 polymer ?
#
loop_
_entity_poly.entity_id
_entity_poly.type
_entity_poly.pdbx_seq_one_letter_code
_entity_poly.pdbx_strand_id
1 'polypeptide(L)'
;MFSSGISNLSDIRDGRSKKCRLVLVHRWTSTCKAISTVDWNEQTKAEEWRAAWAQLCNRALEQYGHNQRIDHRSYERQGIDQIPTVHLGVAASAMEKRGIRTERGDLNREIEVTNQKLRQLKARIAKLQKWLKEEQENTEPPTLADYIQGILSRRAREGKSQVSQSIYNLKDAAKMLNFLQANNIMDMAGLDEKFKSMIGEQFDIQHKLKPIDRRLGTLKKHIEQAEIYFKYKGKKRLTEAEQILFTAAHDYLKGVMNGKTALPVKAWKAEYVQLTAERETLNRRYLALKGEVKEAEQIRRSVYNILRQEQREQQPRRAQDMER
;
A
#
# COMPACT_ATOMS: atom_id res chain seq x y z
N MET A 1 -20.53 -46.76 -9.62
CA MET A 1 -19.52 -47.31 -8.68
C MET A 1 -18.32 -46.37 -8.69
N PHE A 2 -18.24 -45.42 -7.76
CA PHE A 2 -17.01 -44.65 -7.56
C PHE A 2 -16.18 -45.33 -6.48
N SER A 3 -15.00 -45.79 -6.88
CA SER A 3 -14.01 -46.40 -5.99
C SER A 3 -13.45 -45.31 -5.10
N SER A 4 -13.77 -45.34 -3.79
CA SER A 4 -13.06 -44.57 -2.78
C SER A 4 -11.60 -45.05 -2.77
N GLY A 5 -10.70 -44.23 -3.34
CA GLY A 5 -9.28 -44.50 -3.35
C GLY A 5 -8.70 -44.24 -1.95
N ILE A 6 -8.23 -45.30 -1.31
CA ILE A 6 -7.40 -45.20 -0.10
C ILE A 6 -6.00 -44.81 -0.58
N SER A 7 -5.56 -43.60 -0.23
CA SER A 7 -4.19 -43.16 -0.46
C SER A 7 -3.24 -43.99 0.42
N ASN A 8 -2.44 -44.85 -0.22
CA ASN A 8 -1.28 -45.54 0.34
C ASN A 8 -1.48 -46.33 1.64
N LEU A 9 -2.02 -47.56 1.54
CA LEU A 9 -1.63 -48.66 2.44
C LEU A 9 -0.57 -49.52 1.73
N SER A 10 0.70 -49.15 1.87
CA SER A 10 1.84 -49.93 1.34
C SER A 10 2.37 -50.99 2.32
N ASP A 11 1.69 -51.26 3.44
CA ASP A 11 2.15 -52.23 4.45
C ASP A 11 1.06 -53.23 4.88
N ILE A 12 0.37 -53.82 3.90
CA ILE A 12 -0.36 -55.08 4.14
C ILE A 12 0.52 -56.21 3.62
N ARG A 13 1.25 -56.89 4.52
CA ARG A 13 2.12 -58.06 4.31
C ARG A 13 1.54 -59.24 3.50
N ASP A 14 0.31 -59.13 3.02
CA ASP A 14 -0.46 -60.24 2.45
C ASP A 14 -1.25 -59.86 1.17
N GLY A 15 -1.15 -58.61 0.68
CA GLY A 15 -1.73 -58.20 -0.62
C GLY A 15 -3.24 -58.47 -0.80
N ARG A 16 -3.99 -58.65 0.30
CA ARG A 16 -5.43 -58.94 0.33
C ARG A 16 -6.22 -57.68 0.72
N SER A 17 -7.21 -57.30 -0.09
CA SER A 17 -8.21 -56.30 0.28
C SER A 17 -9.10 -56.88 1.37
N LYS A 18 -8.96 -56.40 2.61
CA LYS A 18 -9.85 -56.75 3.72
C LYS A 18 -11.14 -55.94 3.56
N LYS A 19 -12.26 -56.62 3.31
CA LYS A 19 -13.59 -55.99 3.16
C LYS A 19 -14.53 -56.54 4.22
N CYS A 20 -15.20 -55.66 4.95
CA CYS A 20 -16.34 -56.02 5.79
C CYS A 20 -17.63 -55.85 4.98
N ARG A 21 -18.44 -56.92 4.89
CA ARG A 21 -19.77 -56.86 4.29
C ARG A 21 -20.80 -56.73 5.41
N LEU A 22 -21.43 -55.56 5.51
CA LEU A 22 -22.56 -55.32 6.41
C LEU A 22 -23.84 -55.55 5.63
N VAL A 23 -24.71 -56.45 6.11
CA VAL A 23 -26.03 -56.70 5.51
C VAL A 23 -27.07 -56.02 6.40
N LEU A 24 -27.73 -54.99 5.87
CA LEU A 24 -28.84 -54.31 6.52
C LEU A 24 -30.14 -54.84 5.92
N VAL A 25 -31.04 -55.34 6.76
CA VAL A 25 -32.28 -56.01 6.32
C VAL A 25 -33.44 -55.02 6.38
N HIS A 26 -34.10 -54.80 5.24
CA HIS A 26 -35.43 -54.17 5.19
C HIS A 26 -36.50 -55.26 5.25
N ARG A 27 -37.40 -55.17 6.23
CA ARG A 27 -38.49 -56.16 6.42
C ARG A 27 -39.67 -55.79 5.50
N TRP A 28 -40.02 -56.69 4.58
CA TRP A 28 -41.15 -56.55 3.67
C TRP A 28 -42.28 -57.53 4.06
N THR A 29 -43.52 -57.03 4.13
CA THR A 29 -44.74 -57.86 4.17
C THR A 29 -45.71 -57.39 3.08
N SER A 30 -46.40 -58.34 2.44
CA SER A 30 -46.84 -58.27 1.05
C SER A 30 -48.12 -57.46 0.75
N THR A 31 -48.66 -56.67 1.67
CA THR A 31 -49.98 -56.01 1.46
C THR A 31 -50.13 -54.59 2.04
N CYS A 32 -49.05 -53.82 2.20
CA CYS A 32 -49.15 -52.40 2.58
C CYS A 32 -48.24 -51.50 1.72
N LYS A 33 -48.71 -50.29 1.35
CA LYS A 33 -47.84 -49.23 0.78
C LYS A 33 -46.73 -48.92 1.79
N ALA A 34 -45.48 -49.13 1.38
CA ALA A 34 -44.32 -48.84 2.21
C ALA A 34 -44.19 -47.32 2.44
N ILE A 35 -44.51 -46.87 3.65
CA ILE A 35 -44.14 -45.52 4.11
C ILE A 35 -42.74 -45.64 4.68
N SER A 36 -41.78 -44.89 4.13
CA SER A 36 -40.42 -44.85 4.66
C SER A 36 -40.43 -44.19 6.02
N THR A 37 -40.35 -44.96 7.10
CA THR A 37 -40.27 -44.42 8.48
C THR A 37 -38.90 -43.82 8.79
N VAL A 38 -37.91 -44.10 7.93
CA VAL A 38 -36.52 -43.66 8.04
C VAL A 38 -36.04 -43.13 6.69
N ASP A 39 -35.15 -42.15 6.73
CA ASP A 39 -34.61 -41.39 5.60
C ASP A 39 -33.39 -42.08 4.92
N TRP A 40 -33.20 -43.38 5.13
CA TRP A 40 -32.00 -44.12 4.71
C TRP A 40 -31.74 -44.12 3.19
N ASN A 41 -32.77 -43.90 2.38
CA ASN A 41 -32.66 -43.84 0.93
C ASN A 41 -32.38 -42.43 0.38
N GLU A 42 -32.28 -41.42 1.25
CA GLU A 42 -31.88 -40.08 0.83
C GLU A 42 -30.40 -40.05 0.44
N GLN A 43 -30.10 -39.35 -0.66
CA GLN A 43 -28.75 -39.32 -1.24
C GLN A 43 -27.71 -38.67 -0.31
N THR A 44 -28.16 -37.78 0.59
CA THR A 44 -27.37 -37.10 1.64
C THR A 44 -26.82 -38.09 2.68
N LYS A 45 -27.58 -39.13 3.04
CA LYS A 45 -27.18 -40.13 4.04
C LYS A 45 -25.96 -40.94 3.63
N ALA A 46 -25.80 -41.20 2.34
CA ALA A 46 -24.62 -41.88 1.84
C ALA A 46 -23.32 -41.08 2.08
N GLU A 47 -23.38 -39.74 2.03
CA GLU A 47 -22.23 -38.89 2.30
C GLU A 47 -21.95 -38.79 3.80
N GLU A 48 -22.99 -38.66 4.63
CA GLU A 48 -22.89 -38.73 6.10
C GLU A 48 -22.25 -40.04 6.57
N TRP A 49 -22.69 -41.18 6.04
CA TRP A 49 -22.13 -42.49 6.41
C TRP A 49 -20.69 -42.67 5.95
N ARG A 50 -20.32 -42.18 4.76
CA ARG A 50 -18.92 -42.23 4.30
C ARG A 50 -18.02 -41.34 5.17
N ALA A 51 -18.51 -40.18 5.59
CA ALA A 51 -17.79 -39.29 6.51
C ALA A 51 -17.62 -39.94 7.89
N ALA A 52 -18.70 -40.48 8.46
CA ALA A 52 -18.66 -41.17 9.75
C ALA A 52 -17.72 -42.38 9.73
N TRP A 53 -17.75 -43.17 8.65
CA TRP A 53 -16.84 -44.29 8.46
C TRP A 53 -15.37 -43.84 8.38
N ALA A 54 -15.07 -42.82 7.58
CA ALA A 54 -13.72 -42.28 7.46
C ALA A 54 -13.20 -41.77 8.83
N GLN A 55 -14.04 -41.09 9.62
CA GLN A 55 -13.69 -40.62 10.96
C GLN A 55 -13.37 -41.78 11.92
N LEU A 56 -14.20 -42.83 11.94
CA LEU A 56 -13.97 -44.00 12.79
C LEU A 56 -12.67 -44.73 12.40
N CYS A 57 -12.42 -44.90 11.10
CA CYS A 57 -11.18 -45.49 10.61
C CYS A 57 -9.96 -44.63 10.97
N ASN A 58 -10.03 -43.30 10.82
CA ASN A 58 -8.93 -42.41 11.18
C ASN A 58 -8.62 -42.42 12.68
N ARG A 59 -9.65 -42.49 13.53
CA ARG A 59 -9.48 -42.64 14.97
C ARG A 59 -8.75 -43.94 15.32
N ALA A 60 -9.12 -45.05 14.68
CA ALA A 60 -8.42 -46.31 14.86
C ALA A 60 -6.97 -46.22 14.37
N LEU A 61 -6.73 -45.67 13.17
CA LEU A 61 -5.38 -45.48 12.62
C LEU A 61 -4.49 -44.64 13.56
N GLU A 62 -5.03 -43.58 14.15
CA GLU A 62 -4.34 -42.73 15.11
C GLU A 62 -4.02 -43.47 16.42
N GLN A 63 -4.96 -44.25 16.96
CA GLN A 63 -4.73 -45.07 18.15
C GLN A 63 -3.62 -46.11 17.97
N TYR A 64 -3.44 -46.63 16.75
CA TYR A 64 -2.37 -47.55 16.40
C TYR A 64 -1.09 -46.85 15.87
N GLY A 65 -1.03 -45.51 15.91
CA GLY A 65 0.17 -44.74 15.56
C GLY A 65 0.46 -44.61 14.06
N HIS A 66 -0.54 -44.81 13.19
CA HIS A 66 -0.37 -44.63 11.75
C HIS A 66 -0.62 -43.17 11.34
N ASN A 67 0.28 -42.60 10.52
CA ASN A 67 0.15 -41.22 10.00
C ASN A 67 -0.80 -41.08 8.80
N GLN A 68 -1.24 -42.20 8.22
CA GLN A 68 -2.17 -42.20 7.08
C GLN A 68 -3.56 -41.76 7.56
N ARG A 69 -4.27 -41.01 6.72
CA ARG A 69 -5.65 -40.58 6.96
C ARG A 69 -6.48 -40.85 5.71
N ILE A 70 -7.70 -41.32 5.93
CA ILE A 70 -8.70 -41.60 4.91
C ILE A 70 -9.64 -40.40 4.84
N ASP A 71 -9.86 -39.90 3.64
CA ASP A 71 -10.87 -38.87 3.36
C ASP A 71 -11.89 -39.44 2.36
N HIS A 72 -13.16 -39.12 2.58
CA HIS A 72 -14.28 -39.59 1.75
C HIS A 72 -14.51 -38.71 0.52
N ARG A 73 -13.95 -37.50 0.51
CA ARG A 73 -14.05 -36.51 -0.56
C ARG A 73 -13.13 -36.90 -1.73
N SER A 74 -13.49 -36.51 -2.94
CA SER A 74 -12.58 -36.64 -4.10
C SER A 74 -11.33 -35.78 -3.93
N TYR A 75 -10.25 -36.12 -4.64
CA TYR A 75 -9.01 -35.30 -4.63
C TYR A 75 -9.27 -33.85 -5.02
N GLU A 76 -10.16 -33.61 -5.97
CA GLU A 76 -10.62 -32.27 -6.36
C GLU A 76 -11.23 -31.51 -5.18
N ARG A 77 -12.17 -32.13 -4.43
CA ARG A 77 -12.79 -31.52 -3.24
C ARG A 77 -11.83 -31.34 -2.06
N GLN A 78 -10.69 -32.03 -2.08
CA GLN A 78 -9.59 -31.85 -1.12
C GLN A 78 -8.59 -30.78 -1.57
N GLY A 79 -8.67 -30.29 -2.81
CA GLY A 79 -7.66 -29.40 -3.39
C GLY A 79 -6.33 -30.09 -3.70
N ILE A 80 -6.33 -31.42 -3.88
CA ILE A 80 -5.15 -32.21 -4.22
C ILE A 80 -5.08 -32.36 -5.74
N ASP A 81 -4.13 -31.68 -6.40
CA ASP A 81 -3.91 -31.90 -7.84
C ASP A 81 -3.12 -33.20 -8.06
N GLN A 82 -3.86 -34.31 -8.04
CA GLN A 82 -3.38 -35.65 -8.35
C GLN A 82 -4.43 -36.38 -9.21
N ILE A 83 -3.98 -36.99 -10.29
CA ILE A 83 -4.83 -37.81 -11.16
C ILE A 83 -5.13 -39.14 -10.43
N PRO A 84 -6.42 -39.49 -10.20
CA PRO A 84 -6.78 -40.73 -9.53
C PRO A 84 -6.51 -41.95 -10.41
N THR A 85 -6.15 -43.08 -9.80
CA THR A 85 -5.98 -44.36 -10.50
C THR A 85 -7.31 -45.03 -10.80
N VAL A 86 -7.34 -45.85 -11.85
CA VAL A 86 -8.51 -46.62 -12.24
C VAL A 86 -8.51 -47.98 -11.54
N HIS A 87 -9.66 -48.39 -11.04
CA HIS A 87 -9.81 -49.70 -10.41
C HIS A 87 -9.60 -50.84 -11.42
N LEU A 88 -8.61 -51.70 -11.17
CA LEU A 88 -8.25 -52.81 -12.06
C LEU A 88 -9.40 -53.83 -12.24
N GLY A 89 -10.04 -54.23 -11.15
CA GLY A 89 -10.98 -55.34 -11.10
C GLY A 89 -10.29 -56.69 -10.83
N VAL A 90 -11.08 -57.71 -10.47
CA VAL A 90 -10.59 -59.00 -9.97
C VAL A 90 -9.76 -59.75 -11.03
N ALA A 91 -10.24 -59.81 -12.27
CA ALA A 91 -9.57 -60.52 -13.36
C ALA A 91 -8.23 -59.87 -13.74
N ALA A 92 -8.21 -58.55 -13.94
CA ALA A 92 -7.00 -57.81 -14.28
C ALA A 92 -5.95 -57.87 -13.14
N SER A 93 -6.39 -57.80 -11.88
CA SER A 93 -5.49 -57.94 -10.73
C SER A 93 -4.86 -59.34 -10.65
N ALA A 94 -5.60 -60.39 -10.99
CA ALA A 94 -5.06 -61.76 -11.02
C ALA A 94 -4.02 -61.93 -12.16
N MET A 95 -4.24 -61.32 -13.32
CA MET A 95 -3.28 -61.32 -14.43
C MET A 95 -2.00 -60.56 -14.09
N GLU A 96 -2.10 -59.35 -13.54
CA GLU A 96 -0.94 -58.55 -13.11
C GLU A 96 -0.13 -59.26 -12.00
N LYS A 97 -0.79 -59.96 -11.07
CA LYS A 97 -0.10 -60.78 -10.05
C LYS A 97 0.72 -61.93 -10.65
N ARG A 98 0.33 -62.42 -11.83
CA ARG A 98 1.08 -63.45 -12.59
C ARG A 98 2.13 -62.83 -13.52
N GLY A 99 2.33 -61.52 -13.47
CA GLY A 99 3.28 -60.78 -14.32
C GLY A 99 2.75 -60.47 -15.72
N ILE A 100 1.47 -60.72 -16.01
CA ILE A 100 0.86 -60.42 -17.31
C ILE A 100 0.34 -58.99 -17.29
N ARG A 101 0.85 -58.14 -18.19
CA ARG A 101 0.44 -56.73 -18.30
C ARG A 101 -0.97 -56.63 -18.86
N THR A 102 -1.74 -55.70 -18.29
CA THR A 102 -3.11 -55.37 -18.67
C THR A 102 -3.21 -53.90 -19.01
N GLU A 103 -4.10 -53.53 -19.94
CA GLU A 103 -4.31 -52.13 -20.35
C GLU A 103 -4.62 -51.20 -19.15
N ARG A 104 -5.45 -51.68 -18.22
CA ARG A 104 -5.77 -50.93 -16.98
C ARG A 104 -4.57 -50.81 -16.03
N GLY A 105 -3.68 -51.80 -16.01
CA GLY A 105 -2.42 -51.73 -15.26
C GLY A 105 -1.44 -50.74 -15.88
N ASP A 106 -1.32 -50.74 -17.21
CA ASP A 106 -0.47 -49.79 -17.93
C ASP A 106 -0.96 -48.34 -17.77
N LEU A 107 -2.28 -48.12 -17.83
CA LEU A 107 -2.87 -46.81 -17.56
C LEU A 107 -2.56 -46.32 -16.13
N ASN A 108 -2.62 -47.18 -15.11
CA ASN A 108 -2.26 -46.80 -13.75
C ASN A 108 -0.77 -46.48 -13.59
N ARG A 109 0.11 -47.21 -14.29
CA ARG A 109 1.55 -46.91 -14.34
C ARG A 109 1.81 -45.55 -14.98
N GLU A 110 1.10 -45.22 -16.07
CA GLU A 110 1.19 -43.92 -16.73
C GLU A 110 0.69 -42.77 -15.85
N ILE A 111 -0.45 -42.98 -15.16
CA ILE A 111 -0.99 -42.03 -14.17
C ILE A 111 0.02 -41.78 -13.05
N GLU A 112 0.71 -42.81 -12.57
CA GLU A 112 1.74 -42.68 -11.54
C GLU A 112 2.92 -41.83 -12.02
N VAL A 113 3.46 -42.12 -13.21
CA VAL A 113 4.53 -41.33 -13.83
C VAL A 113 4.10 -39.87 -14.04
N THR A 114 2.87 -39.64 -14.49
CA THR A 114 2.32 -38.30 -14.70
C THR A 114 2.18 -37.55 -13.38
N ASN A 115 1.68 -38.20 -12.33
CA ASN A 115 1.62 -37.62 -10.99
C ASN A 115 3.00 -37.29 -10.41
N GLN A 116 4.02 -38.11 -10.68
CA GLN A 116 5.40 -37.80 -10.30
C GLN A 116 5.89 -36.53 -11.01
N LYS A 117 5.67 -36.40 -12.32
CA LYS A 117 6.01 -35.19 -13.09
C LYS A 117 5.26 -33.96 -12.58
N LEU A 118 3.96 -34.08 -12.27
CA LEU A 118 3.17 -32.98 -11.69
C LEU A 118 3.76 -32.50 -10.36
N ARG A 119 4.16 -33.41 -9.47
CA ARG A 119 4.84 -33.06 -8.21
C ARG A 119 6.16 -32.33 -8.44
N GLN A 120 6.98 -32.80 -9.39
CA GLN A 120 8.26 -32.15 -9.73
C GLN A 120 8.06 -30.75 -10.31
N LEU A 121 7.09 -30.57 -11.21
CA LEU A 121 6.75 -29.28 -11.80
C LEU A 121 6.26 -28.30 -10.73
N LYS A 122 5.37 -28.73 -9.83
CA LYS A 122 4.92 -27.91 -8.70
C LYS A 122 6.08 -27.46 -7.80
N ALA A 123 6.98 -28.37 -7.45
CA ALA A 123 8.15 -28.04 -6.64
C ALA A 123 9.07 -27.03 -7.34
N ARG A 124 9.24 -27.15 -8.67
CA ARG A 124 10.04 -26.22 -9.47
C ARG A 124 9.40 -24.84 -9.58
N ILE A 125 8.09 -24.78 -9.78
CA ILE A 125 7.32 -23.53 -9.76
C ILE A 125 7.45 -22.84 -8.40
N ALA A 126 7.26 -23.56 -7.30
CA ALA A 126 7.41 -23.01 -5.95
C ALA A 126 8.83 -22.46 -5.70
N LYS A 127 9.87 -23.16 -6.18
CA LYS A 127 11.25 -22.68 -6.10
C LYS A 127 11.46 -21.40 -6.91
N LEU A 128 10.92 -21.32 -8.13
CA LEU A 128 11.00 -20.14 -8.98
C LEU A 128 10.24 -18.96 -8.38
N GLN A 129 9.06 -19.19 -7.80
CA GLN A 129 8.29 -18.16 -7.10
C GLN A 129 9.06 -17.61 -5.89
N LYS A 130 9.70 -18.50 -5.12
CA LYS A 130 10.54 -18.07 -3.99
C LYS A 130 11.72 -17.23 -4.48
N TRP A 131 12.42 -17.67 -5.52
CA TRP A 131 13.53 -16.93 -6.11
C TRP A 131 13.08 -15.57 -6.66
N LEU A 132 11.94 -15.51 -7.35
CA LEU A 132 11.37 -14.24 -7.84
C LEU A 132 11.06 -13.28 -6.68
N LYS A 133 10.55 -13.78 -5.56
CA LYS A 133 10.28 -12.98 -4.37
C LYS A 133 11.57 -12.44 -3.75
N GLU A 134 12.59 -13.30 -3.61
CA GLU A 134 13.93 -12.91 -3.14
C GLU A 134 14.56 -11.87 -4.09
N GLU A 135 14.34 -11.99 -5.40
CA GLU A 135 14.80 -11.02 -6.39
C GLU A 135 14.03 -9.69 -6.28
N GLN A 136 12.71 -9.72 -6.04
CA GLN A 136 11.90 -8.52 -5.80
C GLN A 136 12.37 -7.75 -4.57
N GLU A 137 12.67 -8.45 -3.48
CA GLU A 137 13.23 -7.86 -2.26
C GLU A 137 14.64 -7.26 -2.49
N ASN A 138 15.40 -7.78 -3.46
CA ASN A 138 16.71 -7.25 -3.88
C ASN A 138 16.63 -6.19 -5.00
N THR A 139 15.46 -5.99 -5.62
CA THR A 139 15.28 -5.10 -6.78
C THR A 139 14.38 -3.90 -6.50
N GLU A 140 13.96 -3.67 -5.24
CA GLU A 140 13.53 -2.32 -4.87
C GLU A 140 14.68 -1.37 -5.21
N PRO A 141 14.51 -0.46 -6.20
CA PRO A 141 15.60 0.40 -6.61
C PRO A 141 16.03 1.18 -5.37
N PRO A 142 17.35 1.23 -5.07
CA PRO A 142 17.83 1.95 -3.91
C PRO A 142 17.25 3.36 -3.95
N THR A 143 16.64 3.79 -2.84
CA THR A 143 16.00 5.10 -2.81
C THR A 143 17.03 6.17 -3.14
N LEU A 144 16.57 7.35 -3.58
CA LEU A 144 17.47 8.48 -3.80
C LEU A 144 18.38 8.74 -2.58
N ALA A 145 17.85 8.54 -1.37
CA ALA A 145 18.63 8.63 -0.13
C ALA A 145 19.73 7.54 -0.04
N ASP A 146 19.39 6.28 -0.32
CA ASP A 146 20.34 5.16 -0.28
C ASP A 146 21.44 5.30 -1.34
N TYR A 147 21.06 5.74 -2.55
CA TYR A 147 22.01 6.00 -3.63
C TYR A 147 22.98 7.12 -3.28
N ILE A 148 22.48 8.24 -2.73
CA ILE A 148 23.32 9.35 -2.27
C ILE A 148 24.22 8.91 -1.10
N GLN A 149 23.70 8.15 -0.13
CA GLN A 149 24.51 7.56 0.94
C GLN A 149 25.65 6.72 0.37
N GLY A 150 25.36 5.85 -0.61
CA GLY A 150 26.35 5.03 -1.29
C GLY A 150 27.46 5.87 -1.96
N ILE A 151 27.11 6.97 -2.63
CA ILE A 151 28.08 7.91 -3.22
C ILE A 151 28.96 8.55 -2.13
N LEU A 152 28.33 9.08 -1.08
CA LEU A 152 29.04 9.76 0.00
C LEU A 152 29.99 8.81 0.74
N SER A 153 29.56 7.59 1.06
CA SER A 153 30.38 6.59 1.72
C SER A 153 31.52 6.06 0.85
N ARG A 154 31.36 6.02 -0.48
CA ARG A 154 32.46 5.68 -1.41
C ARG A 154 33.49 6.81 -1.44
N ARG A 155 33.05 8.05 -1.64
CA ARG A 155 33.93 9.23 -1.68
C ARG A 155 34.71 9.45 -0.38
N ALA A 156 34.10 9.15 0.77
CA ALA A 156 34.77 9.19 2.07
C ALA A 156 35.93 8.19 2.18
N ARG A 157 35.80 6.98 1.58
CA ARG A 157 36.84 5.95 1.59
C ARG A 157 38.00 6.23 0.64
N GLU A 158 37.73 6.90 -0.48
CA GLU A 158 38.73 7.15 -1.52
C GLU A 158 39.75 8.26 -1.17
N GLY A 159 39.59 8.97 -0.06
CA GLY A 159 40.59 9.93 0.45
C GLY A 159 40.93 11.08 -0.51
N LYS A 160 40.13 11.33 -1.56
CA LYS A 160 40.35 12.39 -2.55
C LYS A 160 40.19 13.76 -1.88
N SER A 161 41.31 14.31 -1.40
CA SER A 161 41.47 15.56 -0.65
C SER A 161 41.17 16.85 -1.45
N GLN A 162 40.03 16.91 -2.14
CA GLN A 162 39.23 18.13 -2.30
C GLN A 162 38.15 18.22 -1.18
N VAL A 163 38.28 17.35 -0.18
CA VAL A 163 37.39 17.10 0.96
C VAL A 163 37.41 18.22 2.01
N SER A 164 38.31 19.21 1.91
CA SER A 164 38.31 20.40 2.80
C SER A 164 37.06 21.29 2.63
N GLN A 165 36.38 21.24 1.47
CA GLN A 165 35.05 21.85 1.32
C GLN A 165 33.91 20.99 1.91
N SER A 166 34.19 19.77 2.40
CA SER A 166 33.17 18.75 2.73
C SER A 166 32.84 18.56 4.21
N ILE A 167 33.49 19.28 5.13
CA ILE A 167 33.03 19.33 6.53
C ILE A 167 31.67 20.07 6.61
N TYR A 168 31.43 21.04 5.72
CA TYR A 168 30.09 21.62 5.47
C TYR A 168 29.11 20.61 4.87
N ASN A 169 29.59 19.58 4.15
CA ASN A 169 28.75 18.60 3.47
C ASN A 169 28.17 17.52 4.39
N LEU A 170 28.74 17.21 5.56
CA LEU A 170 28.21 16.14 6.42
C LEU A 170 26.89 16.53 7.10
N LYS A 171 26.82 17.75 7.65
CA LYS A 171 25.59 18.28 8.24
C LYS A 171 24.53 18.50 7.16
N ASP A 172 24.93 19.01 6.00
CA ASP A 172 24.01 19.23 4.88
C ASP A 172 23.58 17.91 4.20
N ALA A 173 24.45 16.90 4.17
CA ALA A 173 24.09 15.54 3.75
C ALA A 173 23.12 14.90 4.74
N ALA A 174 23.35 15.03 6.04
CA ALA A 174 22.41 14.53 7.04
C ALA A 174 21.03 15.22 6.91
N LYS A 175 21.00 16.54 6.72
CA LYS A 175 19.75 17.28 6.47
C LYS A 175 19.06 16.82 5.18
N MET A 176 19.81 16.64 4.10
CA MET A 176 19.30 16.12 2.83
C MET A 176 18.71 14.73 2.99
N LEU A 177 19.43 13.79 3.60
CA LEU A 177 18.99 12.42 3.81
C LEU A 177 17.73 12.39 4.69
N ASN A 178 17.73 13.14 5.80
CA ASN A 178 16.57 13.25 6.68
C ASN A 178 15.36 13.83 5.93
N PHE A 179 15.55 14.84 5.08
CA PHE A 179 14.46 15.42 4.29
C PHE A 179 13.90 14.44 3.27
N LEU A 180 14.77 13.70 2.56
CA LEU A 180 14.37 12.69 1.58
C LEU A 180 13.60 11.54 2.26
N GLN A 181 14.09 11.05 3.40
CA GLN A 181 13.45 9.98 4.17
C GLN A 181 12.14 10.45 4.81
N ALA A 182 12.11 11.61 5.46
CA ALA A 182 10.91 12.14 6.12
C ALA A 182 9.75 12.42 5.14
N ASN A 183 10.07 12.70 3.88
CA ASN A 183 9.08 12.93 2.82
C ASN A 183 8.88 11.72 1.89
N ASN A 184 9.49 10.57 2.17
CA ASN A 184 9.44 9.35 1.33
C ASN A 184 9.77 9.62 -0.15
N ILE A 185 10.81 10.41 -0.40
CA ILE A 185 11.20 10.80 -1.76
C ILE A 185 12.09 9.70 -2.35
N MET A 186 11.53 8.94 -3.30
CA MET A 186 12.22 7.80 -3.92
C MET A 186 13.18 8.22 -5.02
N ASP A 187 12.88 9.27 -5.78
CA ASP A 187 13.64 9.69 -6.95
C ASP A 187 13.69 11.22 -7.10
N MET A 188 14.37 11.69 -8.15
CA MET A 188 14.50 13.13 -8.44
C MET A 188 13.16 13.77 -8.81
N ALA A 189 12.25 13.02 -9.44
CA ALA A 189 10.94 13.51 -9.81
C ALA A 189 10.12 13.83 -8.55
N GLY A 190 10.10 12.92 -7.57
CA GLY A 190 9.44 13.13 -6.28
C GLY A 190 10.01 14.33 -5.51
N LEU A 191 11.32 14.60 -5.61
CA LEU A 191 11.93 15.78 -5.00
C LEU A 191 11.44 17.08 -5.65
N ASP A 192 11.40 17.12 -6.98
CA ASP A 192 10.91 18.30 -7.71
C ASP A 192 9.38 18.50 -7.52
N GLU A 193 8.60 17.42 -7.44
CA GLU A 193 7.16 17.50 -7.13
C GLU A 193 6.90 18.04 -5.71
N LYS A 194 7.62 17.54 -4.71
CA LYS A 194 7.54 18.05 -3.35
C LYS A 194 7.86 19.54 -3.30
N PHE A 195 8.93 19.96 -3.98
CA PHE A 195 9.33 21.36 -4.07
C PHE A 195 8.27 22.23 -4.76
N LYS A 196 7.70 21.77 -5.88
CA LYS A 196 6.59 22.45 -6.57
C LYS A 196 5.37 22.62 -5.67
N SER A 197 5.02 21.59 -4.91
CA SER A 197 3.90 21.63 -3.97
C SER A 197 4.12 22.68 -2.87
N MET A 198 5.31 22.72 -2.26
CA MET A 198 5.62 23.72 -1.23
C MET A 198 5.58 25.16 -1.79
N ILE A 199 6.07 25.37 -3.01
CA ILE A 199 5.95 26.67 -3.69
C ILE A 199 4.48 27.01 -3.96
N GLY A 200 3.67 26.05 -4.39
CA GLY A 200 2.22 26.21 -4.56
C GLY A 200 1.56 26.72 -3.28
N GLU A 201 1.83 26.08 -2.15
CA GLU A 201 1.30 26.52 -0.84
C GLU A 201 1.74 27.95 -0.47
N GLN A 202 2.97 28.36 -0.79
CA GLN A 202 3.41 29.74 -0.55
C GLN A 202 2.60 30.73 -1.37
N PHE A 203 2.39 30.42 -2.66
CA PHE A 203 1.57 31.26 -3.52
C PHE A 203 0.15 31.36 -3.01
N ASP A 204 -0.46 30.25 -2.57
CA ASP A 204 -1.82 30.26 -2.02
C ASP A 204 -1.96 31.15 -0.78
N ILE A 205 -1.00 31.09 0.14
CA ILE A 205 -0.98 31.96 1.32
C ILE A 205 -0.83 33.42 0.89
N GLN A 206 0.08 33.71 -0.04
CA GLN A 206 0.28 35.06 -0.56
C GLN A 206 -0.99 35.59 -1.26
N HIS A 207 -1.69 34.74 -2.00
CA HIS A 207 -2.95 35.07 -2.66
C HIS A 207 -4.07 35.36 -1.66
N LYS A 208 -4.12 34.66 -0.52
CA LYS A 208 -5.04 34.96 0.59
C LYS A 208 -4.68 36.23 1.35
N LEU A 209 -3.39 36.54 1.47
CA LEU A 209 -2.93 37.74 2.19
C LEU A 209 -3.27 39.03 1.44
N LYS A 210 -3.17 39.03 0.10
CA LYS A 210 -3.46 40.20 -0.77
C LYS A 210 -4.82 40.86 -0.51
N PRO A 211 -5.97 40.16 -0.51
CA PRO A 211 -7.26 40.77 -0.23
C PRO A 211 -7.39 41.24 1.22
N ILE A 212 -6.80 40.52 2.18
CA ILE A 212 -6.79 40.92 3.60
C ILE A 212 -6.05 42.24 3.78
N ASP A 213 -4.85 42.38 3.22
CA ASP A 213 -4.06 43.61 3.28
C ASP A 213 -4.79 44.79 2.64
N ARG A 214 -5.43 44.57 1.47
CA ARG A 214 -6.27 45.57 0.82
C ARG A 214 -7.43 46.01 1.72
N ARG A 215 -8.14 45.04 2.31
CA ARG A 215 -9.29 45.31 3.17
C ARG A 215 -8.89 46.03 4.45
N LEU A 216 -7.81 45.61 5.10
CA LEU A 216 -7.23 46.31 6.26
C LEU A 216 -6.85 47.75 5.91
N GLY A 217 -6.25 47.98 4.74
CA GLY A 217 -5.96 49.34 4.25
C GLY A 217 -7.22 50.19 4.09
N THR A 218 -8.31 49.63 3.57
CA THR A 218 -9.60 50.36 3.47
C THR A 218 -10.25 50.61 4.83
N LEU A 219 -10.29 49.61 5.70
CA LEU A 219 -10.85 49.73 7.05
C LEU A 219 -10.08 50.74 7.90
N LYS A 220 -8.74 50.75 7.79
CA LYS A 220 -7.90 51.75 8.47
C LYS A 220 -8.32 53.17 8.08
N LYS A 221 -8.49 53.44 6.77
CA LYS A 221 -8.99 54.73 6.29
C LYS A 221 -10.38 55.05 6.84
N HIS A 222 -11.31 54.09 6.83
CA HIS A 222 -12.66 54.30 7.36
C HIS A 222 -12.64 54.64 8.86
N ILE A 223 -11.81 53.95 9.64
CA ILE A 223 -11.66 54.17 11.09
C ILE A 223 -11.04 55.55 11.35
N GLU A 224 -9.96 55.92 10.67
CA GLU A 224 -9.30 57.23 10.80
C GLU A 224 -10.27 58.38 10.49
N GLN A 225 -11.01 58.29 9.38
CA GLN A 225 -11.99 59.32 9.01
C GLN A 225 -13.18 59.38 9.98
N ALA A 226 -13.64 58.23 10.48
CA ALA A 226 -14.65 58.19 11.53
C ALA A 226 -14.17 58.86 12.83
N GLU A 227 -12.93 58.63 13.23
CA GLU A 227 -12.34 59.25 14.43
C GLU A 227 -12.22 60.77 14.30
N ILE A 228 -11.81 61.27 13.11
CA ILE A 228 -11.80 62.71 12.81
C ILE A 228 -13.22 63.29 12.90
N TYR A 229 -14.20 62.62 12.30
CA TYR A 229 -15.60 63.07 12.35
C TYR A 229 -16.12 63.14 13.79
N PHE A 230 -15.94 62.09 14.59
CA PHE A 230 -16.37 62.08 15.99
C PHE A 230 -15.61 63.06 16.89
N LYS A 231 -14.33 63.36 16.59
CA LYS A 231 -13.51 64.32 17.35
C LYS A 231 -14.02 65.77 17.25
N TYR A 232 -14.61 66.12 16.12
CA TYR A 232 -15.02 67.50 15.80
C TYR A 232 -16.54 67.69 15.78
N LYS A 233 -17.32 66.60 15.72
CA LYS A 233 -18.78 66.63 15.80
C LYS A 233 -19.25 67.28 17.11
N GLY A 234 -19.99 68.39 16.99
CA GLY A 234 -20.61 69.08 18.14
C GLY A 234 -19.73 70.11 18.85
N LYS A 235 -18.51 70.39 18.37
CA LYS A 235 -17.69 71.48 18.90
C LYS A 235 -18.20 72.85 18.43
N LYS A 236 -18.31 73.81 19.35
CA LYS A 236 -18.85 75.17 19.08
C LYS A 236 -17.85 76.13 18.42
N ARG A 237 -16.55 75.92 18.59
CA ARG A 237 -15.47 76.73 17.98
C ARG A 237 -14.43 75.78 17.39
N LEU A 238 -14.27 75.80 16.07
CA LEU A 238 -13.23 75.07 15.34
C LEU A 238 -12.37 76.10 14.60
N THR A 239 -11.06 75.88 14.60
CA THR A 239 -10.13 76.61 13.74
C THR A 239 -10.38 76.28 12.27
N GLU A 240 -9.99 77.15 11.34
CA GLU A 240 -10.20 76.91 9.89
C GLU A 240 -9.64 75.56 9.42
N ALA A 241 -8.46 75.17 9.92
CA ALA A 241 -7.86 73.87 9.61
C ALA A 241 -8.71 72.68 10.12
N GLU A 242 -9.30 72.80 11.31
CA GLU A 242 -10.16 71.75 11.87
C GLU A 242 -11.50 71.64 11.12
N GLN A 243 -12.04 72.77 10.62
CA GLN A 243 -13.24 72.77 9.79
C GLN A 243 -13.01 72.03 8.48
N ILE A 244 -11.87 72.27 7.81
CA ILE A 244 -11.48 71.57 6.57
C ILE A 244 -11.34 70.06 6.80
N LEU A 245 -10.72 69.65 7.90
CA LEU A 245 -10.58 68.22 8.24
C LEU A 245 -11.94 67.57 8.53
N PHE A 246 -12.83 68.28 9.21
CA PHE A 246 -14.17 67.79 9.53
C PHE A 246 -15.05 67.64 8.28
N THR A 247 -15.04 68.62 7.37
CA THR A 247 -15.80 68.55 6.11
C THR A 247 -15.27 67.43 5.22
N ALA A 248 -13.95 67.32 5.06
CA ALA A 248 -13.33 66.25 4.28
C ALA A 248 -13.69 64.85 4.81
N ALA A 249 -13.64 64.65 6.14
CA ALA A 249 -14.01 63.39 6.76
C ALA A 249 -15.51 63.09 6.59
N HIS A 250 -16.37 64.10 6.72
CA HIS A 250 -17.81 63.96 6.53
C HIS A 250 -18.17 63.55 5.09
N ASP A 251 -17.59 64.21 4.08
CA ASP A 251 -17.86 63.91 2.67
C ASP A 251 -17.34 62.52 2.27
N TYR A 252 -16.16 62.14 2.77
CA TYR A 252 -15.63 60.79 2.60
C TYR A 252 -16.58 59.73 3.20
N LEU A 253 -17.03 59.91 4.44
CA LEU A 253 -17.94 58.97 5.10
C LEU A 253 -19.31 58.92 4.43
N LYS A 254 -19.80 60.05 3.91
CA LYS A 254 -21.04 60.10 3.12
C LYS A 254 -20.94 59.21 1.88
N GLY A 255 -19.81 59.23 1.19
CA GLY A 255 -19.53 58.33 0.05
C GLY A 255 -19.43 56.86 0.43
N VAL A 256 -18.80 56.53 1.57
CA VAL A 256 -18.67 55.14 2.05
C VAL A 256 -20.01 54.56 2.52
N MET A 257 -20.93 55.41 2.98
CA MET A 257 -22.19 55.00 3.60
C MET A 257 -23.30 54.63 2.62
N ASN A 258 -23.20 54.99 1.32
CA ASN A 258 -24.19 54.67 0.27
C ASN A 258 -25.66 54.80 0.74
N GLY A 259 -26.00 55.85 1.49
CA GLY A 259 -27.37 56.11 1.96
C GLY A 259 -27.79 55.43 3.27
N LYS A 260 -26.92 54.70 3.97
CA LYS A 260 -27.21 54.16 5.31
C LYS A 260 -27.29 55.26 6.36
N THR A 261 -28.20 55.14 7.32
CA THR A 261 -28.47 56.16 8.37
C THR A 261 -27.50 56.13 9.55
N ALA A 262 -26.76 55.04 9.79
CA ALA A 262 -25.87 54.89 10.94
C ALA A 262 -24.46 54.39 10.57
N LEU A 263 -23.42 55.08 11.07
CA LEU A 263 -22.01 54.75 10.82
C LEU A 263 -21.62 53.45 11.53
N PRO A 264 -21.23 52.37 10.81
CA PRO A 264 -20.97 51.06 11.40
C PRO A 264 -19.55 50.94 11.98
N VAL A 265 -19.12 51.91 12.77
CA VAL A 265 -17.73 51.98 13.27
C VAL A 265 -17.37 50.79 14.17
N LYS A 266 -18.32 50.31 14.99
CA LYS A 266 -18.13 49.12 15.81
C LYS A 266 -17.86 47.88 14.95
N ALA A 267 -18.57 47.75 13.82
CA ALA A 267 -18.37 46.65 12.89
C ALA A 267 -17.02 46.75 12.16
N TRP A 268 -16.63 47.95 11.69
CA TRP A 268 -15.32 48.17 11.07
C TRP A 268 -14.17 47.86 12.03
N LYS A 269 -14.27 48.27 13.30
CA LYS A 269 -13.25 47.97 14.31
C LYS A 269 -13.20 46.46 14.62
N ALA A 270 -14.34 45.79 14.73
CA ALA A 270 -14.39 44.34 14.93
C ALA A 270 -13.79 43.56 13.74
N GLU A 271 -14.16 43.93 12.52
CA GLU A 271 -13.62 43.35 11.28
C GLU A 271 -12.11 43.59 11.17
N TYR A 272 -11.64 44.78 11.52
CA TYR A 272 -10.22 45.12 11.52
C TYR A 272 -9.41 44.24 12.47
N VAL A 273 -9.92 44.00 13.70
CA VAL A 273 -9.26 43.12 14.67
C VAL A 273 -9.22 41.67 14.16
N GLN A 274 -10.33 41.17 13.61
CA GLN A 274 -10.39 39.82 13.04
C GLN A 274 -9.41 39.64 11.89
N LEU A 275 -9.41 40.54 10.90
CA LEU A 275 -8.51 40.48 9.75
C LEU A 275 -7.04 40.67 10.14
N THR A 276 -6.76 41.44 11.20
CA THR A 276 -5.40 41.58 11.73
C THR A 276 -4.91 40.26 12.33
N ALA A 277 -5.75 39.59 13.11
CA ALA A 277 -5.42 38.27 13.67
C ALA A 277 -5.23 37.22 12.55
N GLU A 278 -6.12 37.19 11.56
CA GLU A 278 -6.00 36.30 10.39
C GLU A 278 -4.70 36.58 9.62
N ARG A 279 -4.40 37.84 9.32
CA ARG A 279 -3.14 38.26 8.68
C ARG A 279 -1.92 37.77 9.46
N GLU A 280 -1.90 37.92 10.77
CA GLU A 280 -0.79 37.46 11.61
C GLU A 280 -0.60 35.94 11.51
N THR A 281 -1.69 35.17 11.60
CA THR A 281 -1.61 33.71 11.48
C THR A 281 -1.09 33.26 10.11
N LEU A 282 -1.61 33.85 9.02
CA LEU A 282 -1.16 33.57 7.66
C LEU A 282 0.31 33.98 7.45
N ASN A 283 0.72 35.12 8.00
CA ASN A 283 2.09 35.61 7.87
C ASN A 283 3.09 34.73 8.63
N ARG A 284 2.71 34.22 9.83
CA ARG A 284 3.53 33.24 10.57
C ARG A 284 3.72 31.96 9.76
N ARG A 285 2.63 31.42 9.18
CA ARG A 285 2.70 30.23 8.32
C ARG A 285 3.55 30.49 7.07
N TYR A 286 3.37 31.63 6.43
CA TYR A 286 4.17 32.04 5.26
C TYR A 286 5.67 32.10 5.60
N LEU A 287 6.04 32.69 6.74
CA LEU A 287 7.45 32.79 7.15
C LEU A 287 8.06 31.42 7.45
N ALA A 288 7.32 30.52 8.11
CA ALA A 288 7.76 29.15 8.36
C ALA A 288 7.99 28.40 7.03
N LEU A 289 6.99 28.42 6.15
CA LEU A 289 7.06 27.77 4.84
C LEU A 289 8.15 28.38 3.94
N LYS A 290 8.43 29.68 4.08
CA LYS A 290 9.54 30.36 3.40
C LYS A 290 10.90 29.83 3.83
N GLY A 291 11.06 29.55 5.12
CA GLY A 291 12.25 28.87 5.64
C GLY A 291 12.39 27.47 5.04
N GLU A 292 11.34 26.67 5.11
CA GLU A 292 11.33 25.28 4.63
C GLU A 292 11.60 25.17 3.12
N VAL A 293 10.99 26.02 2.29
CA VAL A 293 11.25 26.03 0.84
C VAL A 293 12.70 26.39 0.54
N LYS A 294 13.28 27.34 1.27
CA LYS A 294 14.69 27.69 1.11
C LYS A 294 15.60 26.52 1.44
N GLU A 295 15.30 25.78 2.50
CA GLU A 295 16.05 24.57 2.86
C GLU A 295 15.87 23.46 1.81
N ALA A 296 14.64 23.22 1.35
CA ALA A 296 14.35 22.26 0.30
C ALA A 296 15.06 22.62 -1.02
N GLU A 297 15.15 23.90 -1.38
CA GLU A 297 15.90 24.37 -2.55
C GLU A 297 17.41 24.10 -2.43
N GLN A 298 17.98 24.38 -1.26
CA GLN A 298 19.39 24.08 -0.98
C GLN A 298 19.65 22.58 -1.09
N ILE A 299 18.79 21.75 -0.51
CA ILE A 299 18.85 20.28 -0.60
C ILE A 299 18.78 19.85 -2.05
N ARG A 300 17.79 20.32 -2.81
CA ARG A 300 17.61 20.03 -4.23
C ARG A 300 18.87 20.34 -5.03
N ARG A 301 19.42 21.55 -4.87
CA ARG A 301 20.65 21.97 -5.56
C ARG A 301 21.83 21.08 -5.20
N SER A 302 21.98 20.72 -3.93
CA SER A 302 23.04 19.83 -3.46
C SER A 302 22.91 18.42 -4.02
N VAL A 303 21.71 17.84 -4.04
CA VAL A 303 21.43 16.53 -4.66
C VAL A 303 21.82 16.56 -6.14
N TYR A 304 21.33 17.55 -6.89
CA TYR A 304 21.66 17.71 -8.32
C TYR A 304 23.16 17.82 -8.56
N ASN A 305 23.89 18.56 -7.70
CA ASN A 305 25.34 18.68 -7.82
C ASN A 305 26.07 17.35 -7.57
N ILE A 306 25.66 16.57 -6.55
CA ILE A 306 26.24 15.26 -6.24
C ILE A 306 26.03 14.30 -7.41
N LEU A 307 24.80 14.18 -7.90
CA LEU A 307 24.47 13.29 -9.01
C LEU A 307 25.19 13.68 -10.30
N ARG A 308 25.29 14.98 -10.58
CA ARG A 308 26.02 15.48 -11.76
C ARG A 308 27.53 15.22 -11.67
N GLN A 309 28.11 15.31 -10.47
CA GLN A 309 29.52 14.95 -10.26
C GLN A 309 29.74 13.46 -10.47
N GLU A 310 28.88 12.62 -9.88
CA GLU A 310 28.94 11.17 -10.03
C GLU A 310 28.86 10.75 -11.51
N GLN A 311 27.92 11.30 -12.27
CA GLN A 311 27.81 11.03 -13.71
C GLN A 311 29.07 11.42 -14.50
N ARG A 312 29.74 12.51 -14.12
CA ARG A 312 31.00 12.95 -14.76
C ARG A 312 32.17 12.04 -14.41
N GLU A 313 32.21 11.50 -13.20
CA GLU A 313 33.25 10.58 -12.76
C GLU A 313 33.07 9.17 -13.35
N GLN A 314 31.81 8.74 -13.57
CA GLN A 314 31.49 7.46 -14.22
C GLN A 314 31.62 7.47 -15.75
N GLN A 315 31.49 8.64 -16.39
CA GLN A 315 31.83 8.75 -17.82
C GLN A 315 33.34 8.56 -17.99
N PRO A 316 33.81 7.55 -18.76
CA PRO A 316 35.22 7.43 -19.04
C PRO A 316 35.68 8.72 -19.69
N ARG A 317 36.79 9.29 -19.20
CA ARG A 317 37.53 10.27 -19.99
C ARG A 317 37.76 9.58 -21.33
N ARG A 318 37.11 10.03 -22.40
CA ARG A 318 37.55 9.76 -23.77
C ARG A 318 38.92 10.41 -23.88
N ALA A 319 39.92 9.75 -23.32
CA ALA A 319 41.31 10.09 -23.52
C ALA A 319 41.56 9.85 -25.01
N GLN A 320 42.17 10.85 -25.61
CA GLN A 320 42.71 10.81 -26.95
C GLN A 320 43.78 9.71 -27.01
N ASP A 321 43.37 8.48 -27.28
CA ASP A 321 44.25 7.42 -27.76
C ASP A 321 43.97 7.22 -29.25
N MET A 322 44.31 8.24 -30.03
CA MET A 322 44.59 8.13 -31.46
C MET A 322 45.82 9.02 -31.70
N GLU A 323 46.90 8.40 -32.20
CA GLU A 323 48.22 8.96 -32.51
C GLU A 323 49.24 9.03 -31.37
N ARG A 324 49.96 7.91 -31.16
CA ARG A 324 51.40 7.86 -31.41
C ARG A 324 51.92 6.44 -31.60
#